data_AF-A0A959C7S5-F1
#
_entry.id   AF-A0A959C7S5-F1
#
_cell.length_a   1.000
_cell.length_b   1.000
_cell.length_c   1.000
_cell.angle_alpha   90.00
_cell.angle_beta   90.00
_cell.angle_gamma   90.00
#
_symmetry.space_group_name_H-M   'P 1'
#
loop_
_entity.id
_entity.type
_entity.pdbx_description
1 polymer ?
#
loop_
_entity_poly.entity_id
_entity_poly.type
_entity_poly.pdbx_seq_one_letter_code
_entity_poly.pdbx_strand_id
1 'polypeptide(L)'
;MAYKQDFKYVEGTEPHRIRTKAIIAAHPEVKTLIGKNPNTAIIIAACVLFQIALAWLLREQNWWLVIGLAWLVGAFPTHTLFVCIHEAAHNLIFRKPKWNIYAGIVANLPSLLPSAISFKNFHIKHHAFQGVHELDADLPSRWEAKLINNYFIGKALWLLLFPVFQAARTIRCREAAMIDRWVILNVVVQFAFDIAVVYFLGWKAFAFLGLSFMFSVGLHPLGARWIQEHYLVL
;
A
#
# COMPACT_ATOMS: atom_id res chain seq x y z
N MET A 1 -37.69 14.40 5.03
CA MET A 1 -36.64 13.87 5.91
C MET A 1 -35.44 13.50 5.05
N ALA A 2 -34.28 14.15 5.23
CA ALA A 2 -33.06 13.69 4.58
C ALA A 2 -32.64 12.38 5.27
N TYR A 3 -32.58 11.28 4.51
CA TYR A 3 -31.96 10.05 5.02
C TYR A 3 -30.54 10.40 5.49
N LYS A 4 -30.24 10.11 6.76
CA LYS A 4 -28.89 10.28 7.29
C LYS A 4 -28.01 9.26 6.56
N GLN A 5 -27.24 9.70 5.57
CA GLN A 5 -26.28 8.85 4.91
C GLN A 5 -25.21 8.47 5.94
N ASP A 6 -25.14 7.18 6.25
CA ASP A 6 -24.12 6.60 7.11
C ASP A 6 -23.51 5.39 6.40
N PHE A 7 -22.47 4.81 7.01
CA PHE A 7 -21.88 3.56 6.57
C PHE A 7 -22.90 2.43 6.52
N LYS A 8 -22.62 1.41 5.71
CA LYS A 8 -23.37 0.16 5.72
C LYS A 8 -22.83 -0.72 6.84
N TYR A 9 -23.69 -1.01 7.81
CA TYR A 9 -23.37 -1.90 8.93
C TYR A 9 -23.80 -3.32 8.60
N VAL A 10 -22.98 -4.30 8.98
CA VAL A 10 -23.31 -5.73 8.84
C VAL A 10 -23.11 -6.43 10.17
N GLU A 11 -23.98 -7.39 10.46
CA GLU A 11 -23.84 -8.22 11.65
C GLU A 11 -22.80 -9.32 11.38
N GLY A 12 -21.90 -9.55 12.34
CA GLY A 12 -20.95 -10.65 12.29
C GLY A 12 -19.55 -10.28 12.77
N THR A 13 -18.60 -11.14 12.46
CA THR A 13 -17.17 -10.91 12.70
C THR A 13 -16.44 -10.83 11.36
N GLU A 14 -15.14 -10.54 11.38
CA GLU A 14 -14.33 -10.60 10.17
C GLU A 14 -14.57 -11.91 9.38
N PRO A 15 -14.73 -11.85 8.04
CA PRO A 15 -15.19 -12.99 7.27
C PRO A 15 -14.07 -13.98 6.90
N HIS A 16 -12.79 -13.62 7.05
CA HIS A 16 -11.67 -14.39 6.54
C HIS A 16 -11.57 -15.77 7.20
N ARG A 17 -11.73 -15.86 8.53
CA ARG A 17 -11.65 -17.15 9.24
C ARG A 17 -12.75 -18.11 8.82
N ILE A 18 -14.00 -17.63 8.73
CA ILE A 18 -15.15 -18.44 8.36
C ILE A 18 -15.02 -18.90 6.90
N ARG A 19 -14.66 -17.97 5.99
CA ARG A 19 -14.46 -18.29 4.57
C ARG A 19 -13.31 -19.27 4.36
N THR A 20 -12.21 -19.14 5.09
CA THR A 20 -11.08 -20.08 5.01
C THR A 20 -11.51 -21.51 5.36
N LYS A 21 -12.30 -21.68 6.44
CA LYS A 21 -12.84 -23.00 6.81
C LYS A 21 -13.77 -23.56 5.72
N ALA A 22 -14.67 -22.74 5.19
CA ALA A 22 -15.60 -23.15 4.14
C ALA A 22 -14.88 -23.56 2.84
N ILE A 23 -13.91 -22.76 2.40
CA ILE A 23 -13.10 -23.07 1.21
C ILE A 23 -12.33 -24.36 1.40
N ILE A 24 -11.67 -24.56 2.55
CA ILE A 24 -10.90 -25.79 2.81
C ILE A 24 -11.80 -27.02 2.88
N ALA A 25 -13.03 -26.90 3.40
CA ALA A 25 -13.98 -28.00 3.45
C ALA A 25 -14.49 -28.38 2.05
N ALA A 26 -14.77 -27.39 1.20
CA ALA A 26 -15.23 -27.61 -0.17
C ALA A 26 -14.10 -28.00 -1.14
N HIS A 27 -12.89 -27.49 -0.92
CA HIS A 27 -11.71 -27.63 -1.79
C HIS A 27 -10.45 -27.97 -0.97
N PRO A 28 -10.32 -29.22 -0.47
CA PRO A 28 -9.18 -29.63 0.34
C PRO A 28 -7.83 -29.49 -0.37
N GLU A 29 -7.81 -29.58 -1.71
CA GLU A 29 -6.63 -29.43 -2.56
C GLU A 29 -5.96 -28.06 -2.39
N VAL A 30 -6.71 -27.02 -2.04
CA VAL A 30 -6.16 -25.67 -1.83
C VAL A 30 -5.11 -25.65 -0.71
N LYS A 31 -5.16 -26.61 0.24
CA LYS A 31 -4.13 -26.73 1.29
C LYS A 31 -2.72 -26.89 0.73
N THR A 32 -2.55 -27.50 -0.45
CA THR A 32 -1.21 -27.68 -1.04
C THR A 32 -0.61 -26.36 -1.53
N LEU A 33 -1.43 -25.31 -1.70
CA LEU A 33 -0.99 -23.98 -2.11
C LEU A 33 -0.61 -23.08 -0.92
N ILE A 34 -0.93 -23.48 0.32
CA ILE A 34 -0.62 -22.71 1.53
C ILE A 34 0.86 -22.87 1.84
N GLY A 35 1.63 -21.78 1.74
CA GLY A 35 3.06 -21.86 1.97
C GLY A 35 3.77 -20.51 1.98
N LYS A 36 5.09 -20.57 1.79
CA LYS A 36 5.96 -19.41 1.62
C LYS A 36 6.50 -19.40 0.19
N ASN A 37 6.60 -18.23 -0.42
CA ASN A 37 7.12 -18.06 -1.77
C ASN A 37 8.38 -17.17 -1.77
N PRO A 38 9.58 -17.74 -1.65
CA PRO A 38 10.82 -16.96 -1.65
C PRO A 38 11.11 -16.30 -3.01
N ASN A 39 10.50 -16.78 -4.12
CA ASN A 39 10.68 -16.17 -5.43
C ASN A 39 10.15 -14.74 -5.50
N THR A 40 9.24 -14.35 -4.59
CA THR A 40 8.81 -12.95 -4.45
C THR A 40 9.98 -12.00 -4.21
N ALA A 41 11.07 -12.45 -3.58
CA ALA A 41 12.27 -11.62 -3.40
C ALA A 41 12.97 -11.28 -4.73
N ILE A 42 12.89 -12.16 -5.73
CA ILE A 42 13.42 -11.90 -7.08
C ILE A 42 12.57 -10.82 -7.76
N ILE A 43 11.25 -10.88 -7.60
CA ILE A 43 10.32 -9.86 -8.12
C ILE A 43 10.61 -8.50 -7.47
N ILE A 44 10.81 -8.46 -6.15
CA ILE A 44 11.19 -7.24 -5.43
C ILE A 44 12.46 -6.65 -6.03
N ALA A 45 13.53 -7.45 -6.14
CA ALA A 45 14.81 -6.98 -6.67
C ALA A 45 14.67 -6.47 -8.12
N ALA A 46 13.97 -7.22 -8.98
CA ALA A 46 13.73 -6.83 -10.36
C ALA A 46 12.97 -5.50 -10.48
N CYS A 47 11.86 -5.34 -9.74
CA CYS A 47 11.07 -4.11 -9.79
C CYS A 47 11.82 -2.90 -9.20
N VAL A 48 12.58 -3.07 -8.11
CA VAL A 48 13.41 -2.00 -7.54
C VAL A 48 14.49 -1.56 -8.52
N LEU A 49 15.24 -2.51 -9.09
CA LEU A 49 16.29 -2.21 -10.06
C LEU A 49 15.72 -1.56 -11.32
N PHE A 50 14.58 -2.06 -11.81
CA PHE A 50 13.90 -1.49 -12.96
C PHE A 50 13.47 -0.04 -12.70
N GLN A 51 12.93 0.26 -11.51
CA GLN A 51 12.56 1.62 -11.16
C GLN A 51 13.75 2.56 -11.05
N ILE A 52 14.86 2.11 -10.45
CA ILE A 52 16.10 2.90 -10.38
C ILE A 52 16.66 3.14 -11.79
N ALA A 53 16.62 2.13 -12.66
CA ALA A 53 17.07 2.25 -14.04
C ALA A 53 16.24 3.27 -14.83
N LEU A 54 14.91 3.23 -14.72
CA LEU A 54 14.03 4.22 -15.35
C LEU A 54 14.26 5.63 -14.77
N ALA A 55 14.38 5.76 -13.46
CA ALA A 55 14.69 7.04 -12.81
C ALA A 55 16.01 7.62 -13.32
N TRP A 56 17.04 6.78 -13.46
CA TRP A 56 18.32 7.19 -14.04
C TRP A 56 18.17 7.61 -15.50
N LEU A 57 17.47 6.84 -16.35
CA LEU A 57 17.24 7.19 -17.77
C LEU A 57 16.48 8.51 -17.95
N LEU A 58 15.56 8.82 -17.03
CA LEU A 58 14.69 10.00 -17.09
C LEU A 58 15.29 11.27 -16.47
N ARG A 59 16.44 11.17 -15.80
CA ARG A 59 17.00 12.28 -15.01
C ARG A 59 17.27 13.56 -15.79
N GLU A 60 17.63 13.45 -17.07
CA GLU A 60 17.87 14.61 -17.96
C GLU A 60 16.72 14.87 -18.94
N GLN A 61 15.64 14.10 -18.87
CA GLN A 61 14.55 14.17 -19.84
C GLN A 61 13.57 15.31 -19.53
N ASN A 62 12.69 15.62 -20.49
CA ASN A 62 11.65 16.63 -20.31
C ASN A 62 10.61 16.18 -19.27
N TRP A 63 10.04 17.13 -18.53
CA TRP A 63 9.04 16.85 -17.49
C TRP A 63 7.82 16.06 -17.98
N TRP A 64 7.38 16.30 -19.23
CA TRP A 64 6.25 15.55 -19.79
C TRP A 64 6.58 14.05 -19.99
N LEU A 65 7.84 13.71 -20.30
CA LEU A 65 8.29 12.32 -20.34
C LEU A 65 8.35 11.70 -18.94
N VAL A 66 8.84 12.46 -17.95
CA VAL A 66 8.87 12.03 -16.55
C VAL A 66 7.46 11.67 -16.06
N ILE A 67 6.49 12.58 -16.27
CA ILE A 67 5.10 12.39 -15.84
C ILE A 67 4.44 11.27 -16.65
N GLY A 68 4.57 11.29 -17.98
CA GLY A 68 3.95 10.31 -18.86
C GLY A 68 4.44 8.89 -18.59
N LEU A 69 5.75 8.69 -18.41
CA LEU A 69 6.32 7.38 -18.11
C LEU A 69 6.08 6.95 -16.67
N ALA A 70 5.97 7.87 -15.70
CA ALA A 70 5.53 7.51 -14.36
C ALA A 70 4.12 6.90 -14.38
N TRP A 71 3.21 7.43 -15.20
CA TRP A 71 1.85 6.91 -15.35
C TRP A 71 1.80 5.62 -16.18
N LEU A 72 2.38 5.63 -17.39
CA LEU A 72 2.30 4.52 -18.35
C LEU A 72 3.14 3.29 -17.96
N VAL A 73 4.26 3.50 -17.26
CA VAL A 73 5.24 2.44 -16.99
C VAL A 73 5.52 2.34 -15.50
N GLY A 74 5.96 3.41 -14.85
CA GLY A 74 6.42 3.40 -13.46
C GLY A 74 5.36 2.98 -12.44
N ALA A 75 4.08 3.28 -12.68
CA ALA A 75 2.99 2.89 -11.78
C ALA A 75 2.89 1.36 -11.58
N PHE A 76 3.18 0.56 -12.61
CA PHE A 76 3.04 -0.90 -12.59
C PHE A 76 4.05 -1.62 -11.66
N PRO A 77 5.37 -1.43 -11.80
CA PRO A 77 6.34 -2.00 -10.88
C PRO A 77 6.19 -1.41 -9.47
N THR A 78 5.83 -0.14 -9.30
CA THR A 78 5.56 0.38 -7.94
C THR A 78 4.34 -0.27 -7.30
N HIS A 79 3.26 -0.49 -8.06
CA HIS A 79 2.09 -1.21 -7.54
C HIS A 79 2.45 -2.66 -7.16
N THR A 80 3.25 -3.33 -7.99
CA THR A 80 3.76 -4.67 -7.73
C THR A 80 4.58 -4.70 -6.43
N LEU A 81 5.42 -3.70 -6.21
CA LEU A 81 6.19 -3.57 -4.98
C LEU A 81 5.28 -3.35 -3.75
N PHE A 82 4.19 -2.59 -3.88
CA PHE A 82 3.21 -2.45 -2.81
C PHE A 82 2.55 -3.80 -2.46
N VAL A 83 2.23 -4.63 -3.46
CA VAL A 83 1.74 -6.00 -3.25
C VAL A 83 2.82 -6.87 -2.59
N CYS A 84 4.10 -6.70 -2.94
CA CYS A 84 5.18 -7.42 -2.28
C CYS A 84 5.37 -7.01 -0.81
N ILE A 85 5.16 -5.72 -0.48
CA ILE A 85 5.13 -5.24 0.91
C ILE A 85 3.97 -5.90 1.67
N HIS A 86 2.80 -6.06 1.04
CA HIS A 86 1.68 -6.82 1.59
C HIS A 86 2.04 -8.27 1.92
N GLU A 87 2.65 -8.99 0.99
CA GLU A 87 3.10 -10.38 1.21
C GLU A 87 4.14 -10.47 2.33
N ALA A 88 5.06 -9.50 2.40
CA ALA A 88 6.05 -9.39 3.46
C ALA A 88 5.40 -9.12 4.83
N ALA A 89 4.35 -8.30 4.89
CA ALA A 89 3.61 -8.02 6.13
C ALA A 89 3.01 -9.30 6.75
N HIS A 90 2.49 -10.18 5.91
CA HIS A 90 1.97 -11.52 6.28
C HIS A 90 3.06 -12.59 6.47
N ASN A 91 4.33 -12.19 6.36
CA ASN A 91 5.49 -13.08 6.39
C ASN A 91 5.44 -14.20 5.34
N LEU A 92 4.84 -13.99 4.17
CA LEU A 92 4.62 -15.03 3.16
C LEU A 92 5.82 -15.27 2.23
N ILE A 93 6.88 -14.46 2.30
CA ILE A 93 8.06 -14.63 1.44
C ILE A 93 9.03 -15.65 2.04
N PHE A 94 9.44 -15.43 3.29
CA PHE A 94 10.46 -16.25 3.96
C PHE A 94 9.96 -16.89 5.25
N ARG A 95 10.60 -17.99 5.67
CA ARG A 95 10.27 -18.68 6.93
C ARG A 95 10.54 -17.83 8.18
N LYS A 96 11.65 -17.06 8.21
CA LYS A 96 11.99 -16.23 9.37
C LYS A 96 11.33 -14.84 9.22
N PRO A 97 10.53 -14.37 10.21
CA PRO A 97 9.85 -13.07 10.11
C PRO A 97 10.77 -11.89 9.80
N LYS A 98 11.98 -11.86 10.37
CA LYS A 98 12.96 -10.79 10.12
C LYS A 98 13.33 -10.63 8.63
N TRP A 99 13.39 -11.71 7.86
CA TRP A 99 13.72 -11.63 6.43
C TRP A 99 12.60 -11.02 5.61
N ASN A 100 11.34 -11.20 6.04
CA ASN A 100 10.21 -10.51 5.42
C ASN A 100 10.22 -9.02 5.73
N ILE A 101 10.62 -8.62 6.95
CA ILE A 101 10.82 -7.20 7.29
C ILE A 101 11.84 -6.55 6.34
N TYR A 102 13.01 -7.17 6.15
CA TYR A 102 14.01 -6.65 5.22
C TYR A 102 13.48 -6.60 3.78
N ALA A 103 12.78 -7.64 3.32
CA ALA A 103 12.19 -7.65 1.98
C ALA A 103 11.17 -6.52 1.79
N GLY A 104 10.32 -6.26 2.79
CA GLY A 104 9.37 -5.14 2.78
C GLY A 104 10.06 -3.78 2.71
N ILE A 105 11.12 -3.57 3.50
CA ILE A 105 11.90 -2.32 3.46
C ILE A 105 12.56 -2.11 2.09
N VAL A 106 13.14 -3.16 1.49
CA VAL A 106 13.72 -3.07 0.15
C VAL A 106 12.64 -2.78 -0.91
N ALA A 107 11.49 -3.43 -0.82
CA ALA A 107 10.38 -3.17 -1.73
C ALA A 107 9.82 -1.74 -1.60
N ASN A 108 9.98 -1.11 -0.44
CA ASN A 108 9.51 0.25 -0.18
C ASN A 108 10.38 1.33 -0.86
N LEU A 109 11.64 1.07 -1.19
CA LEU A 109 12.58 2.11 -1.64
C LEU A 109 12.01 3.02 -2.75
N PRO A 110 11.40 2.51 -3.84
CA PRO A 110 10.89 3.36 -4.91
C PRO A 110 9.66 4.21 -4.55
N SER A 111 9.07 4.02 -3.36
CA SER A 111 7.87 4.73 -2.91
C SER A 111 8.14 6.04 -2.17
N LEU A 112 9.41 6.36 -1.86
CA LEU A 112 9.88 7.62 -1.24
C LEU A 112 9.32 7.98 0.15
N LEU A 113 8.53 7.11 0.76
CA LEU A 113 7.97 7.29 2.09
C LEU A 113 8.21 6.03 2.90
N PRO A 114 8.67 6.11 4.16
CA PRO A 114 9.01 4.96 4.98
C PRO A 114 7.74 4.27 5.54
N SER A 115 7.02 3.59 4.65
CA SER A 115 5.68 3.09 4.91
C SER A 115 5.61 1.59 5.14
N ALA A 116 6.60 0.78 4.73
CA ALA A 116 6.50 -0.69 4.77
C ALA A 116 6.18 -1.25 6.17
N ILE A 117 6.90 -0.81 7.20
CA ILE A 117 6.72 -1.35 8.56
C ILE A 117 5.48 -0.77 9.23
N SER A 118 5.23 0.53 9.03
CA SER A 118 3.99 1.16 9.49
C SER A 118 2.78 0.48 8.84
N PHE A 119 2.79 0.30 7.53
CA PHE A 119 1.79 -0.44 6.78
C PHE A 119 1.57 -1.82 7.38
N LYS A 120 2.63 -2.60 7.64
CA LYS A 120 2.50 -3.91 8.30
C LYS A 120 1.75 -3.81 9.64
N ASN A 121 2.07 -2.84 10.49
CA ASN A 121 1.43 -2.70 11.79
C ASN A 121 -0.08 -2.39 11.67
N PHE A 122 -0.43 -1.42 10.82
CA PHE A 122 -1.84 -1.06 10.55
C PHE A 122 -2.59 -2.19 9.84
N HIS A 123 -1.95 -2.85 8.87
CA HIS A 123 -2.54 -3.92 8.07
C HIS A 123 -2.88 -5.16 8.90
N ILE A 124 -1.99 -5.58 9.79
CA ILE A 124 -2.29 -6.70 10.70
C ILE A 124 -3.41 -6.34 11.68
N LYS A 125 -3.48 -5.08 12.13
CA LYS A 125 -4.60 -4.60 12.95
C LYS A 125 -5.92 -4.60 12.15
N HIS A 126 -5.89 -4.16 10.89
CA HIS A 126 -7.02 -4.25 9.96
C HIS A 126 -7.51 -5.69 9.84
N HIS A 127 -6.65 -6.67 9.58
CA HIS A 127 -7.07 -8.09 9.51
C HIS A 127 -7.69 -8.62 10.81
N ALA A 128 -7.20 -8.16 11.96
CA ALA A 128 -7.70 -8.59 13.26
C ALA A 128 -9.04 -7.92 13.66
N PHE A 129 -9.29 -6.71 13.17
CA PHE A 129 -10.43 -5.87 13.56
C PHE A 129 -11.15 -5.27 12.34
N GLN A 130 -11.21 -6.03 11.24
CA GLN A 130 -11.75 -5.56 9.97
C GLN A 130 -13.18 -5.08 10.16
N GLY A 131 -13.48 -3.88 9.66
CA GLY A 131 -14.82 -3.29 9.81
C GLY A 131 -15.04 -2.55 11.14
N VAL A 132 -14.15 -2.68 12.13
CA VAL A 132 -14.25 -1.91 13.38
C VAL A 132 -13.69 -0.51 13.15
N HIS A 133 -14.58 0.49 13.08
CA HIS A 133 -14.25 1.84 12.64
C HIS A 133 -13.17 2.54 13.48
N GLU A 134 -12.86 2.12 14.71
CA GLU A 134 -11.82 2.75 15.53
C GLU A 134 -10.43 2.12 15.30
N LEU A 135 -10.40 0.89 14.77
CA LEU A 135 -9.19 0.04 14.71
C LEU A 135 -8.76 -0.32 13.29
N ASP A 136 -9.66 -0.13 12.32
CA ASP A 136 -9.42 -0.41 10.91
C ASP A 136 -9.02 0.88 10.17
N ALA A 137 -7.75 0.97 9.73
CA ALA A 137 -7.22 2.12 9.01
C ALA A 137 -7.60 2.13 7.52
N ASP A 138 -8.15 1.05 6.98
CA ASP A 138 -8.59 0.96 5.59
C ASP A 138 -10.02 1.49 5.42
N LEU A 139 -10.79 1.59 6.50
CA LEU A 139 -12.07 2.31 6.51
C LEU A 139 -11.87 3.83 6.39
N PRO A 140 -12.65 4.52 5.55
CA PRO A 140 -12.61 5.97 5.48
C PRO A 140 -13.17 6.55 6.77
N SER A 141 -12.62 7.68 7.17
CA SER A 141 -13.18 8.38 8.33
C SER A 141 -14.54 8.98 7.99
N ARG A 142 -15.42 9.14 8.99
CA ARG A 142 -16.74 9.80 8.79
C ARG A 142 -16.65 11.19 8.15
N TRP A 143 -15.61 11.98 8.47
CA TRP A 143 -15.39 13.30 7.87
C TRP A 143 -14.95 13.20 6.41
N GLU A 144 -14.11 12.21 6.09
CA GLU A 144 -13.60 11.95 4.75
C GLU A 144 -14.75 11.54 3.83
N ALA A 145 -15.60 10.61 4.28
CA ALA A 145 -16.78 10.18 3.52
C ALA A 145 -17.75 11.36 3.24
N LYS A 146 -17.94 12.25 4.21
CA LYS A 146 -18.76 13.47 4.03
C LYS A 146 -18.13 14.47 3.06
N LEU A 147 -16.81 14.66 3.13
CA LEU A 147 -16.07 15.58 2.28
C LEU A 147 -16.12 15.16 0.81
N ILE A 148 -15.85 13.87 0.54
CA ILE A 148 -15.81 13.33 -0.82
C ILE A 148 -17.22 13.17 -1.40
N ASN A 149 -18.16 12.70 -0.57
CA ASN A 149 -19.55 12.45 -0.93
C ASN A 149 -19.69 11.58 -2.20
N ASN A 150 -20.90 11.51 -2.79
CA ASN A 150 -21.17 10.74 -4.00
C ASN A 150 -21.09 11.61 -5.28
N TYR A 151 -19.97 12.30 -5.50
CA TYR A 151 -19.77 13.13 -6.70
C TYR A 151 -18.47 12.77 -7.44
N PHE A 152 -18.51 12.85 -8.78
CA PHE A 152 -17.44 12.40 -9.66
C PHE A 152 -16.09 13.09 -9.38
N ILE A 153 -16.07 14.43 -9.32
CA ILE A 153 -14.82 15.18 -9.08
C ILE A 153 -14.28 14.88 -7.68
N GLY A 154 -15.17 14.78 -6.68
CA GLY A 154 -14.78 14.40 -5.32
C GLY A 154 -14.06 13.06 -5.29
N LYS A 155 -14.61 12.04 -5.96
CA LYS A 155 -13.99 10.71 -6.07
C LYS A 155 -12.67 10.72 -6.85
N ALA A 156 -12.59 11.50 -7.92
CA ALA A 156 -11.34 11.63 -8.70
C ALA A 156 -10.23 12.29 -7.88
N LEU A 157 -10.54 13.36 -7.13
CA LEU A 157 -9.60 14.01 -6.20
C LEU A 157 -9.24 13.12 -5.03
N TRP A 158 -10.21 12.39 -4.48
CA TRP A 158 -9.97 11.38 -3.44
C TRP A 158 -8.98 10.32 -3.91
N LEU A 159 -9.19 9.79 -5.12
CA LEU A 159 -8.32 8.78 -5.69
C LEU A 159 -6.94 9.36 -6.01
N LEU A 160 -6.85 10.58 -6.55
CA LEU A 160 -5.58 11.27 -6.79
C LEU A 160 -4.77 11.47 -5.49
N LEU A 161 -5.45 11.81 -4.39
CA LEU A 161 -4.85 12.09 -3.10
C LEU A 161 -4.97 10.91 -2.13
N PHE A 162 -5.26 9.70 -2.61
CA PHE A 162 -5.55 8.55 -1.76
C PHE A 162 -4.45 8.27 -0.72
N PRO A 163 -3.14 8.34 -1.04
CA PRO A 163 -2.08 8.20 -0.03
C PRO A 163 -2.20 9.18 1.14
N VAL A 164 -2.67 10.40 0.89
CA VAL A 164 -2.87 11.44 1.92
C VAL A 164 -4.04 11.07 2.83
N PHE A 165 -5.16 10.62 2.24
CA PHE A 165 -6.32 10.15 3.01
C PHE A 165 -5.95 8.92 3.85
N GLN A 166 -5.22 7.97 3.27
CA GLN A 166 -4.77 6.77 3.97
C GLN A 166 -3.86 7.13 5.16
N ALA A 167 -2.92 8.07 4.97
CA ALA A 167 -2.10 8.58 6.06
C ALA A 167 -2.96 9.25 7.15
N ALA A 168 -3.94 10.08 6.78
CA ALA A 168 -4.82 10.75 7.75
C ALA A 168 -5.64 9.75 8.59
N ARG A 169 -6.07 8.62 8.02
CA ARG A 169 -6.81 7.56 8.75
C ARG A 169 -6.00 6.94 9.89
N THR A 170 -4.66 6.90 9.78
CA THR A 170 -3.78 6.39 10.85
C THR A 170 -3.92 7.15 12.17
N ILE A 171 -4.31 8.43 12.13
CA ILE A 171 -4.52 9.27 13.32
C ILE A 171 -5.69 8.75 14.16
N ARG A 172 -6.66 8.07 13.54
CA ARG A 172 -7.77 7.40 14.24
C ARG A 172 -7.30 6.09 14.88
N CYS A 173 -6.49 5.32 14.18
CA CYS A 173 -6.02 3.99 14.60
C CYS A 173 -4.69 4.04 15.39
N ARG A 174 -4.51 4.99 16.32
CA ARG A 174 -3.19 5.26 16.96
C ARG A 174 -2.59 4.07 17.68
N GLU A 175 -3.40 3.13 18.16
CA GLU A 175 -2.92 1.90 18.79
C GLU A 175 -2.01 1.06 17.89
N ALA A 176 -2.18 1.16 16.56
CA ALA A 176 -1.32 0.47 15.59
C ALA A 176 -0.08 1.29 15.18
N ALA A 177 0.02 2.56 15.60
CA ALA A 177 1.12 3.48 15.28
C ALA A 177 2.37 3.25 16.15
N MET A 178 2.75 1.98 16.34
CA MET A 178 3.90 1.61 17.15
C MET A 178 5.21 2.02 16.47
N ILE A 179 6.07 2.75 17.17
CA ILE A 179 7.42 3.10 16.70
C ILE A 179 8.42 2.17 17.40
N ASP A 180 8.92 1.20 16.66
CA ASP A 180 9.94 0.26 17.13
C ASP A 180 11.25 0.40 16.33
N ARG A 181 12.23 -0.43 16.67
CA ARG A 181 13.52 -0.46 15.96
C ARG A 181 13.40 -0.73 14.45
N TRP A 182 12.35 -1.42 14.01
CA TRP A 182 12.14 -1.74 12.60
C TRP A 182 11.52 -0.58 11.84
N VAL A 183 10.62 0.17 12.47
CA VAL A 183 10.13 1.46 11.94
C VAL A 183 11.28 2.44 11.80
N ILE A 184 12.13 2.56 12.84
CA ILE A 184 13.31 3.43 12.78
C ILE A 184 14.25 2.98 11.64
N LEU A 185 14.48 1.67 11.49
CA LEU A 185 15.28 1.14 10.38
C LEU A 185 14.69 1.49 9.01
N ASN A 186 13.37 1.34 8.83
CA ASN A 186 12.69 1.69 7.58
C ASN A 186 12.85 3.18 7.27
N VAL A 187 12.71 4.05 8.27
CA VAL A 187 12.89 5.50 8.15
C VAL A 187 14.31 5.85 7.73
N VAL A 188 15.32 5.30 8.43
CA VAL A 188 16.73 5.57 8.13
C VAL A 188 17.08 5.10 6.72
N VAL A 189 16.70 3.88 6.35
CA VAL A 189 17.00 3.31 5.03
C VAL A 189 16.28 4.08 3.92
N GLN A 190 15.01 4.47 4.12
CA GLN A 190 14.26 5.24 3.13
C GLN A 190 14.90 6.62 2.91
N PHE A 191 15.18 7.37 3.97
CA PHE A 191 15.78 8.69 3.81
C PHE A 191 17.18 8.62 3.22
N ALA A 192 17.98 7.62 3.59
CA ALA A 192 19.29 7.40 2.96
C ALA A 192 19.16 7.14 1.45
N PHE A 193 18.17 6.33 1.03
CA PHE A 193 17.88 6.08 -0.37
C PHE A 193 17.39 7.33 -1.10
N ASP A 194 16.45 8.06 -0.52
CA ASP A 194 15.89 9.28 -1.09
C ASP A 194 16.97 10.36 -1.30
N ILE A 195 17.83 10.56 -0.29
CA ILE A 195 18.99 11.46 -0.37
C ILE A 195 19.94 11.00 -1.46
N ALA A 196 20.23 9.69 -1.56
CA ALA A 196 21.10 9.15 -2.60
C ALA A 196 20.50 9.36 -4.00
N VAL A 197 19.19 9.15 -4.19
CA VAL A 197 18.52 9.43 -5.47
C VAL A 197 18.65 10.90 -5.85
N VAL A 198 18.37 11.83 -4.94
CA VAL A 198 18.49 13.27 -5.23
C VAL A 198 19.95 13.65 -5.51
N TYR A 199 20.89 13.16 -4.70
CA TYR A 199 22.31 13.51 -4.81
C TYR A 199 22.95 12.98 -6.10
N PHE A 200 22.68 11.71 -6.46
CA PHE A 200 23.31 11.06 -7.62
C PHE A 200 22.49 11.17 -8.92
N LEU A 201 21.15 11.24 -8.83
CA LEU A 201 20.25 11.21 -9.99
C LEU A 201 19.44 12.51 -10.17
N GLY A 202 19.41 13.41 -9.18
CA GLY A 202 18.71 14.68 -9.27
C GLY A 202 17.19 14.61 -9.07
N TRP A 203 16.58 15.78 -9.04
CA TRP A 203 15.16 15.96 -8.67
C TRP A 203 14.16 15.35 -9.65
N LYS A 204 14.50 15.24 -10.95
CA LYS A 204 13.60 14.60 -11.93
C LYS A 204 13.47 13.10 -11.70
N ALA A 205 14.56 12.43 -11.32
CA ALA A 205 14.54 11.02 -10.94
C ALA A 205 13.71 10.80 -9.66
N PHE A 206 13.90 11.66 -8.66
CA PHE A 206 13.09 11.67 -7.45
C PHE A 206 11.59 11.88 -7.77
N ALA A 207 11.27 12.86 -8.61
CA ALA A 207 9.90 13.13 -9.01
C ALA A 207 9.27 11.97 -9.80
N PHE A 208 10.03 11.30 -10.68
CA PHE A 208 9.56 10.10 -11.38
C PHE A 208 9.12 9.00 -10.39
N LEU A 209 9.93 8.70 -9.38
CA LEU A 209 9.61 7.68 -8.37
C LEU A 209 8.37 8.08 -7.55
N GLY A 210 8.31 9.34 -7.12
CA GLY A 210 7.18 9.87 -6.35
C GLY A 210 5.87 9.87 -7.14
N LEU A 211 5.91 10.29 -8.40
CA LEU A 211 4.75 10.24 -9.31
C LEU A 211 4.32 8.80 -9.59
N SER A 212 5.29 7.89 -9.81
CA SER A 212 5.01 6.46 -9.99
C SER A 212 4.28 5.88 -8.78
N PHE A 213 4.70 6.24 -7.56
CA PHE A 213 3.98 5.88 -6.34
C PHE A 213 2.57 6.48 -6.31
N MET A 214 2.43 7.79 -6.49
CA MET A 214 1.13 8.46 -6.47
C MET A 214 0.14 7.86 -7.48
N PHE A 215 0.59 7.49 -8.69
CA PHE A 215 -0.26 6.83 -9.66
C PHE A 215 -0.52 5.37 -9.32
N SER A 216 0.47 4.62 -8.83
CA SER A 216 0.32 3.20 -8.50
C SER A 216 -0.80 2.92 -7.50
N VAL A 217 -1.03 3.84 -6.56
CA VAL A 217 -2.04 3.72 -5.50
C VAL A 217 -3.07 4.84 -5.55
N GLY A 218 -3.10 5.65 -6.61
CA GLY A 218 -4.00 6.79 -6.72
C GLY A 218 -4.78 6.78 -8.02
N LEU A 219 -4.86 7.93 -8.71
CA LEU A 219 -5.65 8.11 -9.93
C LEU A 219 -5.04 7.38 -11.14
N HIS A 220 -5.25 6.07 -11.16
CA HIS A 220 -4.81 5.12 -12.19
C HIS A 220 -5.69 3.86 -12.11
N PRO A 221 -5.89 3.08 -13.19
CA PRO A 221 -6.63 1.81 -13.11
C PRO A 221 -6.13 0.86 -12.01
N LEU A 222 -4.82 0.83 -11.74
CA LEU A 222 -4.22 0.06 -10.64
C LEU A 222 -4.73 0.49 -9.25
N GLY A 223 -5.01 1.78 -9.05
CA GLY A 223 -5.58 2.32 -7.83
C GLY A 223 -7.09 2.07 -7.69
N ALA A 224 -7.77 1.57 -8.72
CA ALA A 224 -9.21 1.27 -8.63
C ALA A 224 -9.54 0.22 -7.56
N ARG A 225 -8.56 -0.61 -7.13
CA ARG A 225 -8.75 -1.58 -6.05
C ARG A 225 -9.26 -0.94 -4.75
N TRP A 226 -8.88 0.32 -4.48
CA TRP A 226 -9.32 1.05 -3.29
C TRP A 226 -10.80 1.38 -3.32
N ILE A 227 -11.42 1.41 -4.50
CA ILE A 227 -12.87 1.61 -4.64
C ILE A 227 -13.62 0.34 -4.23
N GLN A 228 -12.99 -0.83 -4.41
CA GLN A 228 -13.55 -2.16 -4.11
C GLN A 228 -13.24 -2.63 -2.69
N GLU A 229 -12.57 -1.80 -1.88
CA GLU A 229 -12.17 -2.18 -0.52
C GLU A 229 -13.40 -2.46 0.38
N HIS A 230 -13.17 -3.21 1.46
CA HIS A 230 -14.22 -3.69 2.35
C HIS A 230 -14.78 -2.57 3.25
N TYR A 231 -15.56 -1.64 2.70
CA TYR A 231 -16.14 -0.50 3.42
C TYR A 231 -17.38 -0.83 4.27
N LEU A 232 -17.51 -2.08 4.72
CA LEU A 232 -18.57 -2.50 5.64
C LEU A 232 -18.09 -2.29 7.07
N VAL A 233 -18.98 -1.75 7.90
CA VAL A 233 -18.70 -1.50 9.32
C VAL A 233 -19.37 -2.59 10.17
N LEU A 234 -18.67 -3.06 11.21
CA LEU A 234 -19.18 -4.01 12.20
C LEU A 234 -19.58 -3.28 13.49
#